data_AF-A0A7X6U0X2-F1
#
_entry.id   AF-A0A7X6U0X2-F1
#
_cell.length_a   1.000
_cell.length_b   1.000
_cell.length_c   1.000
_cell.angle_alpha   90.00
_cell.angle_beta   90.00
_cell.angle_gamma   90.00
#
_symmetry.space_group_name_H-M   'P 1'
#
loop_
_entity.id
_entity.type
_entity.pdbx_description
1 polymer ?
#
loop_
_entity_poly.entity_id
_entity_poly.type
_entity_poly.pdbx_seq_one_letter_code
_entity_poly.pdbx_strand_id
1 'polypeptide(L)'
;MNEQQKKRKHIPDITTALRADVIRMPGIISECSGIRIHGRRIKSVIFTTDAAQIINHNADAAMAVYPFTPHPAISNALISISPVPVFSGVGGGTTGGARCAQIAIFSEAQGAVGLVVN
;
A
#
# COMPACT_ATOMS: atom_id res chain seq x y z
N MET A 1 -14.95 -0.03 32.22
CA MET A 1 -13.81 -0.76 31.60
C MET A 1 -12.73 0.27 31.35
N ASN A 2 -11.62 0.21 32.08
CA ASN A 2 -10.67 1.32 32.20
C ASN A 2 -9.97 1.62 30.87
N GLU A 3 -10.26 2.79 30.29
CA GLU A 3 -9.41 3.43 29.28
C GLU A 3 -8.11 3.87 29.96
N GLN A 4 -7.13 2.98 30.02
CA GLN A 4 -5.76 3.38 30.31
C GLN A 4 -5.31 4.30 29.17
N GLN A 5 -5.26 5.61 29.44
CA GLN A 5 -4.65 6.61 28.56
C GLN A 5 -3.28 6.10 28.10
N LYS A 6 -3.19 5.71 26.84
CA LYS A 6 -1.92 5.36 26.20
C LYS A 6 -0.99 6.57 26.31
N LYS A 7 0.00 6.50 27.21
CA LYS A 7 1.10 7.48 27.24
C LYS A 7 1.70 7.58 25.83
N ARG A 8 1.66 8.77 25.23
CA ARG A 8 2.30 9.03 23.94
C ARG A 8 3.80 8.80 24.09
N LYS A 9 4.30 7.80 23.37
CA LYS A 9 5.74 7.52 23.30
C LYS A 9 6.40 8.61 22.46
N HIS A 10 7.51 9.16 22.94
CA HIS A 10 8.37 9.97 22.09
C HIS A 10 9.06 9.04 21.09
N ILE A 11 8.87 9.32 19.79
CA ILE A 11 9.47 8.56 18.69
C ILE A 11 10.47 9.51 18.03
N PRO A 12 11.78 9.27 18.15
CA PRO A 12 12.77 10.10 17.46
C PRO A 12 12.64 9.90 15.94
N ASP A 13 12.66 11.00 15.20
CA ASP A 13 12.64 11.00 13.73
C ASP A 13 14.05 11.31 13.20
N ILE A 14 14.63 10.37 12.46
CA ILE A 14 15.97 10.48 11.89
C ILE A 14 15.82 10.75 10.40
N THR A 15 16.15 11.97 9.97
CA THR A 15 16.02 12.42 8.57
C THR A 15 17.24 13.22 8.12
N THR A 16 17.37 13.42 6.80
CA THR A 16 18.42 14.25 6.18
C THR A 16 17.79 15.24 5.20
N ALA A 17 18.55 16.28 4.80
CA ALA A 17 18.08 17.26 3.82
C ALA A 17 17.72 16.62 2.46
N LEU A 18 18.41 15.55 2.07
CA LEU A 18 18.14 14.79 0.84
C LEU A 18 16.84 13.96 0.90
N ARG A 19 16.21 13.84 2.09
CA ARG A 19 14.92 13.16 2.30
C ARG A 19 13.80 14.13 2.69
N ALA A 20 13.96 15.41 2.39
CA ALA A 20 12.94 16.42 2.67
C ALA A 20 11.62 16.13 1.93
N ASP A 21 11.69 15.61 0.70
CA ASP A 21 10.52 15.39 -0.16
C ASP A 21 9.82 14.03 0.05
N VAL A 22 10.17 13.28 1.10
CA VAL A 22 9.49 12.02 1.43
C VAL A 22 8.02 12.29 1.71
N ILE A 23 7.12 11.52 1.11
CA ILE A 23 5.69 11.58 1.41
C ILE A 23 5.46 10.98 2.81
N ARG A 24 5.10 11.84 3.77
CA ARG A 24 4.89 11.47 5.16
C ARG A 24 3.42 11.24 5.48
N MET A 25 3.13 10.08 6.06
CA MET A 25 1.81 9.74 6.58
C MET A 25 1.44 10.61 7.79
N PRO A 26 0.17 11.04 7.92
CA PRO A 26 -0.29 11.77 9.08
C PRO A 26 -0.06 11.02 10.39
N GLY A 27 0.52 11.70 11.40
CA GLY A 27 0.84 11.08 12.70
C GLY A 27 -0.36 10.48 13.43
N ILE A 28 -1.58 10.98 13.16
CA ILE A 28 -2.83 10.46 13.73
C ILE A 28 -3.09 8.99 13.36
N ILE A 29 -2.54 8.49 12.24
CA ILE A 29 -2.66 7.09 11.82
C ILE A 29 -2.03 6.15 12.87
N SER A 30 -1.08 6.61 13.68
CA SER A 30 -0.49 5.79 14.75
C SER A 30 -1.51 5.33 15.81
N GLU A 31 -2.63 6.05 15.95
CA GLU A 31 -3.71 5.76 16.91
C GLU A 31 -4.64 4.64 16.41
N CYS A 32 -4.65 4.34 15.10
CA CYS A 32 -5.52 3.31 14.54
C CYS A 32 -5.08 1.88 14.90
N SER A 33 -6.03 0.94 14.85
CA SER A 33 -5.78 -0.49 15.00
C SER A 33 -4.95 -1.03 13.84
N GLY A 34 -5.27 -0.64 12.61
CA GLY A 34 -4.70 -1.22 11.39
C GLY A 34 -5.07 -2.69 11.21
N ILE A 35 -4.48 -3.33 10.22
CA ILE A 35 -4.73 -4.73 9.83
C ILE A 35 -3.42 -5.50 9.94
N ARG A 36 -3.45 -6.73 10.45
CA ARG A 36 -2.30 -7.63 10.42
C ARG A 36 -2.41 -8.56 9.22
N ILE A 37 -1.42 -8.52 8.33
CA ILE A 37 -1.29 -9.42 7.19
C ILE A 37 0.08 -10.09 7.29
N HIS A 38 0.10 -11.42 7.39
CA HIS A 38 1.32 -12.24 7.56
C HIS A 38 2.30 -11.70 8.64
N GLY A 39 1.76 -11.32 9.80
CA GLY A 39 2.57 -10.80 10.92
C GLY A 39 2.97 -9.33 10.82
N ARG A 40 2.82 -8.68 9.66
CA ARG A 40 3.05 -7.24 9.47
C ARG A 40 1.77 -6.47 9.78
N ARG A 41 1.88 -5.41 10.59
CA ARG A 41 0.75 -4.53 10.92
C ARG A 41 0.76 -3.32 9.98
N ILE A 42 -0.23 -3.24 9.11
CA ILE A 42 -0.45 -2.14 8.17
C ILE A 42 -1.44 -1.17 8.80
N LYS A 43 -1.04 0.09 8.99
CA LYS A 43 -1.90 1.17 9.51
C LYS A 43 -2.15 2.25 8.47
N SER A 44 -1.19 2.45 7.58
CA SER A 44 -1.22 3.43 6.50
C SER A 44 -1.06 2.75 5.15
N VAL A 45 -1.84 3.20 4.17
CA VAL A 45 -1.73 2.76 2.78
C VAL A 45 -1.63 4.01 1.92
N ILE A 46 -0.53 4.16 1.18
CA ILE A 46 -0.44 5.22 0.17
C ILE A 46 -1.16 4.77 -1.09
N PHE A 47 -2.03 5.61 -1.63
CA PHE A 47 -2.74 5.32 -2.88
C PHE A 47 -2.06 6.04 -4.04
N THR A 48 -1.32 5.30 -4.85
CA THR A 48 -0.58 5.86 -6.00
C THR A 48 -0.16 4.78 -6.99
N THR A 49 0.06 5.18 -8.24
CA THR A 49 0.70 4.36 -9.29
C THR A 49 1.96 5.03 -9.84
N ASP A 50 2.36 6.16 -9.26
CA ASP A 50 3.59 6.85 -9.60
C ASP A 50 4.80 6.11 -9.00
N ALA A 51 5.73 5.71 -9.86
CA ALA A 51 6.89 4.92 -9.47
C ALA A 51 7.81 5.66 -8.47
N ALA A 52 7.97 6.98 -8.59
CA ALA A 52 8.78 7.77 -7.68
C ALA A 52 8.10 7.89 -6.31
N GLN A 53 6.77 8.05 -6.29
CA GLN A 53 6.03 8.09 -5.03
C GLN A 53 6.04 6.74 -4.30
N ILE A 54 5.95 5.61 -5.02
CA ILE A 54 6.02 4.26 -4.45
C ILE A 54 7.33 4.02 -3.69
N ILE A 55 8.45 4.56 -4.16
CA ILE A 55 9.75 4.36 -3.51
C ILE A 55 10.06 5.44 -2.44
N ASN A 56 9.32 6.55 -2.42
CA ASN A 56 9.63 7.73 -1.62
C ASN A 56 8.50 8.10 -0.63
N HIS A 57 8.12 7.16 0.23
CA HIS A 57 7.10 7.37 1.27
C HIS A 57 7.45 6.64 2.57
N ASN A 58 6.75 6.94 3.67
CA ASN A 58 6.83 6.18 4.93
C ASN A 58 5.56 5.38 5.28
N ALA A 59 4.61 5.22 4.35
CA ALA A 59 3.45 4.34 4.52
C ALA A 59 3.82 2.87 4.75
N ASP A 60 2.94 2.13 5.42
CA ASP A 60 3.18 0.71 5.76
C ASP A 60 2.96 -0.23 4.56
N ALA A 61 2.15 0.18 3.59
CA ALA A 61 1.82 -0.50 2.34
C ALA A 61 1.45 0.51 1.24
N ALA A 62 1.41 0.06 -0.01
CA ALA A 62 0.97 0.83 -1.17
C ALA A 62 -0.25 0.18 -1.83
N MET A 63 -1.15 0.99 -2.36
CA MET A 63 -2.28 0.55 -3.17
C MET A 63 -2.10 1.11 -4.58
N ALA A 64 -1.87 0.21 -5.53
CA ALA A 64 -1.57 0.51 -6.92
C ALA A 64 -2.79 0.19 -7.79
N VAL A 65 -3.73 1.14 -7.88
CA VAL A 65 -4.92 1.05 -8.74
C VAL A 65 -4.92 2.24 -9.71
N TYR A 66 -5.18 1.96 -10.98
CA TYR A 66 -5.20 2.94 -12.07
C TYR A 66 -6.52 2.86 -12.85
N PRO A 67 -6.96 3.96 -13.49
CA PRO A 67 -8.31 4.10 -14.03
C PRO A 67 -8.47 3.53 -15.46
N PHE A 68 -7.79 2.43 -15.78
CA PHE A 68 -7.90 1.75 -17.07
C PHE A 68 -7.65 0.25 -16.92
N THR A 69 -7.85 -0.51 -18.00
CA THR A 69 -7.71 -1.97 -18.01
C THR A 69 -6.38 -2.41 -17.38
N PRO A 70 -6.41 -3.27 -16.36
CA PRO A 70 -5.19 -3.69 -15.70
C PRO A 70 -4.21 -4.37 -16.67
N HIS A 71 -2.97 -3.90 -16.66
CA HIS A 71 -1.87 -4.41 -17.46
C HIS A 71 -0.83 -5.11 -16.57
N PRO A 72 -0.59 -6.42 -16.76
CA PRO A 72 0.45 -7.24 -16.12
C PRO A 72 1.79 -6.54 -15.86
N ALA A 73 2.33 -5.87 -16.87
CA ALA A 73 3.64 -5.21 -16.77
C ALA A 73 3.64 -4.04 -15.78
N ILE A 74 2.53 -3.30 -15.67
CA ILE A 74 2.41 -2.17 -14.75
C ILE A 74 2.38 -2.70 -13.32
N SER A 75 1.51 -3.68 -13.04
CA SER A 75 1.45 -4.32 -11.72
C SER A 75 2.80 -4.89 -11.31
N ASN A 76 3.47 -5.62 -12.21
CA ASN A 76 4.81 -6.17 -11.93
C ASN A 76 5.81 -5.10 -11.56
N ALA A 77 5.88 -4.01 -12.33
CA ALA A 77 6.84 -2.94 -12.11
C ALA A 77 6.60 -2.27 -10.75
N LEU A 78 5.34 -1.93 -10.44
CA LEU A 78 5.00 -1.28 -9.18
C LEU A 78 5.23 -2.20 -7.97
N ILE A 79 4.92 -3.49 -8.09
CA ILE A 79 5.22 -4.49 -7.04
C ILE A 79 6.73 -4.64 -6.85
N SER A 80 7.49 -4.75 -7.94
CA SER A 80 8.93 -5.03 -7.90
C SER A 80 9.75 -3.89 -7.31
N ILE A 81 9.36 -2.63 -7.57
CA ILE A 81 10.08 -1.46 -7.04
C ILE A 81 9.66 -1.11 -5.61
N SER A 82 8.51 -1.59 -5.14
CA SER A 82 7.96 -1.13 -3.87
C SER A 82 8.77 -1.67 -2.68
N PRO A 83 9.20 -0.80 -1.75
CA PRO A 83 9.85 -1.25 -0.51
C PRO A 83 8.84 -1.80 0.52
N VAL A 84 7.53 -1.74 0.22
CA VAL A 84 6.45 -2.16 1.10
C VAL A 84 5.47 -3.09 0.37
N PRO A 85 4.63 -3.83 1.09
CA PRO A 85 3.60 -4.67 0.46
C PRO A 85 2.67 -3.85 -0.44
N VAL A 86 2.34 -4.39 -1.61
CA VAL A 86 1.49 -3.73 -2.60
C VAL A 86 0.14 -4.43 -2.71
N PHE A 87 -0.93 -3.66 -2.62
CA PHE A 87 -2.28 -4.04 -3.02
C PHE A 87 -2.47 -3.69 -4.50
N SER A 88 -2.67 -4.70 -5.34
CA SER A 88 -2.75 -4.53 -6.80
C SER A 88 -4.21 -4.40 -7.25
N GLY A 89 -4.51 -3.39 -8.07
CA GLY A 89 -5.81 -3.25 -8.72
C GLY A 89 -6.02 -4.31 -9.80
N VAL A 90 -7.16 -5.00 -9.77
CA VAL A 90 -7.49 -6.09 -10.71
C VAL A 90 -8.73 -5.81 -11.57
N GLY A 91 -9.31 -4.62 -11.47
CA GLY A 91 -10.55 -4.25 -12.14
C GLY A 91 -11.79 -4.59 -11.29
N GLY A 92 -12.97 -4.71 -11.91
CA GLY A 92 -14.20 -5.13 -11.24
C GLY A 92 -15.45 -4.57 -11.91
N GLY A 93 -15.51 -3.24 -12.08
CA GLY A 93 -16.65 -2.53 -12.63
C GLY A 93 -16.90 -2.83 -14.10
N THR A 94 -16.09 -2.28 -15.00
CA THR A 94 -16.26 -2.45 -16.46
C THR A 94 -15.66 -3.77 -16.98
N THR A 95 -14.56 -4.22 -16.39
CA THR A 95 -13.97 -5.54 -16.64
C THR A 95 -14.42 -6.44 -15.51
N GLY A 96 -15.53 -7.16 -15.66
CA GLY A 96 -16.02 -8.10 -14.65
C GLY A 96 -15.66 -9.56 -14.94
N GLY A 97 -16.01 -10.45 -14.01
CA GLY A 97 -16.02 -11.90 -14.22
C GLY A 97 -14.63 -12.53 -14.41
N ALA A 98 -14.50 -13.42 -15.40
CA ALA A 98 -13.31 -14.25 -15.59
C ALA A 98 -12.02 -13.45 -15.80
N ARG A 99 -12.11 -12.27 -16.42
CA ARG A 99 -10.94 -11.42 -16.67
C ARG A 99 -10.33 -10.89 -15.37
N CYS A 100 -11.15 -10.44 -14.42
CA CYS A 100 -10.66 -10.03 -13.10
C CYS A 100 -10.01 -11.19 -12.36
N ALA A 101 -10.60 -12.38 -12.42
CA ALA A 101 -10.03 -13.57 -11.78
C ALA A 101 -8.64 -13.92 -12.35
N GLN A 102 -8.46 -13.81 -13.67
CA GLN A 102 -7.16 -14.05 -14.30
C GLN A 102 -6.11 -13.02 -13.89
N ILE A 103 -6.48 -11.73 -13.88
CA ILE A 103 -5.58 -10.65 -13.46
C ILE A 103 -5.24 -10.81 -11.98
N ALA A 104 -6.21 -11.18 -11.14
CA ALA A 104 -6.02 -11.48 -9.73
C ALA A 104 -4.97 -12.58 -9.47
N ILE A 105 -5.11 -13.72 -10.15
CA ILE A 105 -4.14 -14.82 -10.06
C ILE A 105 -2.75 -14.36 -10.49
N PHE A 106 -2.68 -13.57 -11.56
CA PHE A 106 -1.40 -13.09 -12.06
C PHE A 106 -0.75 -12.07 -11.10
N SER A 107 -1.51 -11.13 -10.55
CA SER A 107 -1.00 -10.17 -9.55
C SER A 107 -0.55 -10.86 -8.25
N GLU A 108 -1.27 -11.89 -7.81
CA GLU A 108 -0.87 -12.68 -6.63
C GLU A 108 0.45 -13.42 -6.89
N ALA A 109 0.60 -14.06 -8.05
CA ALA A 109 1.84 -14.74 -8.44
C ALA A 109 3.05 -13.78 -8.55
N GLN A 110 2.81 -12.48 -8.76
CA GLN A 110 3.85 -11.44 -8.77
C GLN A 110 4.24 -10.96 -7.36
N GLY A 111 3.53 -11.40 -6.32
CA GLY A 111 3.81 -11.01 -4.93
C GLY A 111 2.94 -9.88 -4.41
N ALA A 112 1.80 -9.58 -5.05
CA ALA A 112 0.82 -8.68 -4.45
C ALA A 112 0.31 -9.26 -3.12
N VAL A 113 0.28 -8.44 -2.07
CA VAL A 113 -0.19 -8.87 -0.73
C VAL A 113 -1.72 -8.94 -0.63
N GLY A 114 -2.39 -8.27 -1.56
CA GLY A 114 -3.84 -8.22 -1.64
C GLY A 114 -4.27 -7.65 -2.98
N LEU A 115 -5.53 -7.88 -3.30
CA LEU A 115 -6.13 -7.51 -4.58
C LEU A 115 -7.25 -6.50 -4.32
N VAL A 116 -7.29 -5.46 -5.15
CA VAL A 116 -8.33 -4.43 -5.08
C VAL A 116 -9.26 -4.60 -6.25
N VAL A 117 -10.52 -4.90 -5.94
CA VAL A 117 -11.61 -4.94 -6.90
C VAL A 117 -12.38 -3.62 -6.78
N ASN A 118 -12.62 -2.94 -7.90
CA ASN A 118 -13.26 -1.62 -7.95
C ASN A 118 -14.59 -1.62 -8.68
#